data_AF-A0A951N172-F1
#
_entry.id   AF-A0A951N172-F1
#
_cell.length_a   1.000
_cell.length_b   1.000
_cell.length_c   1.000
_cell.angle_alpha   90.00
_cell.angle_beta   90.00
_cell.angle_gamma   90.00
#
_symmetry.space_group_name_H-M   'P 1'
#
loop_
_entity.id
_entity.type
_entity.pdbx_description
1 polymer ?
#
loop_
_entity_poly.entity_id
_entity_poly.type
_entity_poly.pdbx_seq_one_letter_code
_entity_poly.pdbx_strand_id
1 'polypeptide(L)'
;MKLLVPTRSAIIGALIGIGIALLAAALGGQARQDLPYVVLLVISVAVSGLILGARAALWGYLAGGAVLLLTALEMNEGQVFGVADLIRFSAFLIGSPIIVFLVYRAETSRALAGEALAASRAVEERLETERMRLEAARREVDDALVAAERERARLEEVA
;
A
#
# COMPACT_ATOMS: atom_id res chain seq x y z
N MET A 1 -14.39 6.71 2.10
CA MET A 1 -14.45 5.30 1.66
C MET A 1 -14.02 5.16 0.19
N LYS A 2 -12.73 5.31 -0.14
CA LYS A 2 -12.25 5.25 -1.54
C LYS A 2 -12.11 3.81 -2.09
N LEU A 3 -12.11 2.78 -1.24
CA LEU A 3 -11.90 1.38 -1.65
C LEU A 3 -13.06 0.78 -2.47
N LEU A 4 -14.26 1.32 -2.33
CA LEU A 4 -15.48 0.86 -3.01
C LEU A 4 -15.64 1.37 -4.45
N VAL A 5 -14.78 2.29 -4.90
CA VAL A 5 -14.81 2.75 -6.30
C VAL A 5 -14.02 1.76 -7.16
N PRO A 6 -14.64 1.13 -8.18
CA PRO A 6 -13.98 0.11 -8.98
C PRO A 6 -12.87 0.75 -9.84
N THR A 7 -11.63 0.36 -9.57
CA THR A 7 -10.44 0.66 -10.39
C THR A 7 -10.05 -0.56 -11.23
N ARG A 8 -9.13 -0.39 -12.19
CA ARG A 8 -8.59 -1.53 -12.96
C ARG A 8 -8.04 -2.64 -12.05
N SER A 9 -7.32 -2.28 -10.99
CA SER A 9 -6.82 -3.23 -9.99
C SER A 9 -7.94 -3.96 -9.22
N ALA A 10 -9.04 -3.26 -8.93
CA ALA A 10 -10.23 -3.87 -8.30
C ALA A 10 -10.89 -4.90 -9.22
N ILE A 11 -11.03 -4.58 -10.52
CA ILE A 11 -11.60 -5.50 -11.51
C ILE A 11 -10.72 -6.75 -11.64
N ILE A 12 -9.40 -6.60 -11.74
CA ILE A 12 -8.47 -7.74 -11.82
C ILE A 12 -8.57 -8.60 -10.55
N GLY A 13 -8.58 -7.96 -9.37
CA GLY A 13 -8.76 -8.66 -8.10
C GLY A 13 -10.07 -9.45 -8.04
N ALA A 14 -11.18 -8.85 -8.48
CA ALA A 14 -12.48 -9.51 -8.56
C ALA A 14 -12.47 -10.72 -9.50
N LEU A 15 -11.90 -10.58 -10.70
CA LEU A 15 -11.80 -11.67 -11.69
C LEU A 15 -10.95 -12.84 -11.16
N ILE A 16 -9.83 -12.55 -10.49
CA ILE A 16 -9.00 -13.56 -9.82
C ILE A 16 -9.79 -14.26 -8.72
N GLY A 17 -10.50 -13.50 -7.89
CA GLY A 17 -11.36 -14.04 -6.82
C GLY A 17 -12.45 -14.97 -7.35
N ILE A 18 -13.16 -14.56 -8.40
CA ILE A 18 -14.19 -15.36 -9.07
C ILE A 18 -13.58 -16.63 -9.66
N GLY A 19 -12.50 -16.52 -10.44
CA GLY A 19 -11.88 -17.66 -11.10
C GLY A 19 -11.41 -18.73 -10.10
N ILE A 20 -10.82 -18.31 -8.99
CA ILE A 20 -10.32 -19.23 -7.96
C ILE A 20 -11.47 -19.81 -7.13
N ALA A 21 -12.53 -19.05 -6.88
CA ALA A 21 -13.74 -19.56 -6.24
C ALA A 21 -14.45 -20.63 -7.08
N LEU A 22 -14.58 -20.40 -8.39
CA LEU A 22 -15.14 -21.39 -9.32
C LEU A 22 -14.26 -22.63 -9.41
N LEU A 23 -12.94 -22.46 -9.47
CA LEU A 23 -12.00 -23.59 -9.45
C LEU A 23 -12.11 -24.39 -8.15
N ALA A 24 -12.21 -23.70 -7.01
CA ALA A 24 -12.41 -24.32 -5.69
C ALA A 24 -13.72 -25.11 -5.62
N ALA A 25 -14.82 -24.57 -6.13
CA ALA A 25 -16.11 -25.24 -6.18
C ALA A 25 -16.09 -26.47 -7.12
N ALA A 26 -15.48 -26.34 -8.31
CA ALA A 26 -15.34 -27.44 -9.26
C ALA A 26 -14.49 -28.59 -8.69
N LEU A 27 -13.40 -28.27 -8.00
CA LEU A 27 -12.54 -29.26 -7.34
C LEU A 27 -13.23 -29.90 -6.13
N GLY A 28 -13.99 -29.13 -5.35
CA GLY A 28 -14.76 -29.64 -4.21
C GLY A 28 -15.87 -30.62 -4.61
N GLY A 29 -16.48 -30.43 -5.78
CA GLY A 29 -17.50 -31.34 -6.32
C GLY A 29 -16.96 -32.70 -6.80
N GLN A 30 -15.67 -32.77 -7.18
CA GLN A 30 -15.04 -34.00 -7.68
C GLN A 30 -14.25 -34.75 -6.61
N ALA A 31 -13.66 -34.03 -5.66
CA ALA A 31 -12.84 -34.62 -4.60
C ALA A 31 -13.65 -34.81 -3.31
N ARG A 32 -14.22 -36.00 -3.12
CA ARG A 32 -14.53 -36.48 -1.77
C ARG A 32 -13.20 -36.62 -1.02
N GLN A 33 -12.87 -35.63 -0.19
CA GLN A 33 -11.78 -35.54 0.79
C GLN A 33 -10.57 -34.64 0.41
N ASP A 34 -10.26 -33.76 1.37
CA ASP A 34 -8.94 -33.21 1.74
C ASP A 34 -8.21 -32.13 0.94
N LEU A 35 -8.74 -31.59 -0.16
CA LEU A 35 -8.09 -30.43 -0.76
C LEU A 35 -8.37 -29.12 0.03
N PRO A 36 -7.34 -28.35 0.43
CA PRO A 36 -7.51 -27.06 1.11
C PRO A 36 -7.87 -25.95 0.09
N TYR A 37 -8.97 -26.13 -0.65
CA TYR A 37 -9.39 -25.23 -1.73
C TYR A 37 -9.66 -23.79 -1.23
N VAL A 38 -10.12 -23.63 0.01
CA VAL A 38 -10.30 -22.31 0.63
C VAL A 38 -8.97 -21.61 0.89
N VAL A 39 -7.90 -22.36 1.16
CA VAL A 39 -6.56 -21.79 1.37
C VAL A 39 -6.05 -21.15 0.07
N LEU A 40 -6.34 -21.74 -1.09
CA LEU A 40 -6.00 -21.12 -2.39
C LEU A 40 -6.68 -19.77 -2.57
N LEU A 41 -7.91 -19.62 -2.07
CA LEU A 41 -8.69 -18.40 -2.15
C LEU A 41 -8.16 -17.33 -1.19
N VAL A 42 -7.78 -17.73 0.03
CA VAL A 42 -7.10 -16.83 0.98
C VAL A 42 -5.74 -16.37 0.42
N ILE A 43 -4.95 -17.30 -0.13
CA ILE A 43 -3.66 -16.98 -0.77
C ILE A 43 -3.86 -16.05 -1.95
N SER A 44 -4.88 -16.25 -2.78
CA SER A 44 -5.10 -15.39 -3.94
C SER A 44 -5.47 -13.97 -3.55
N VAL A 45 -6.28 -13.80 -2.49
CA VAL A 45 -6.58 -12.48 -1.91
C VAL A 45 -5.31 -11.84 -1.35
N ALA A 46 -4.46 -12.60 -0.67
CA ALA A 46 -3.18 -12.09 -0.14
C ALA A 46 -2.22 -11.65 -1.25
N VAL A 47 -2.01 -12.49 -2.25
CA VAL A 47 -1.11 -12.21 -3.38
C VAL A 47 -1.64 -11.04 -4.21
N SER A 48 -2.94 -11.01 -4.49
CA SER A 48 -3.56 -9.88 -5.20
C SER A 48 -3.43 -8.59 -4.41
N GLY A 49 -3.58 -8.65 -3.07
CA GLY A 49 -3.34 -7.52 -2.19
C GLY A 49 -1.90 -7.02 -2.23
N LEU A 50 -0.94 -7.95 -2.19
CA LEU A 50 0.48 -7.62 -2.20
C LEU A 50 0.93 -6.98 -3.52
N ILE A 51 0.44 -7.50 -4.65
CA ILE A 51 0.86 -7.07 -5.99
C ILE A 51 0.07 -5.85 -6.47
N LEU A 52 -1.25 -5.87 -6.32
CA LEU A 52 -2.17 -4.90 -6.94
C LEU A 52 -2.79 -3.93 -5.93
N GLY A 53 -2.54 -4.15 -4.63
CA GLY A 53 -2.94 -3.27 -3.55
C GLY A 53 -4.25 -3.65 -2.84
N ALA A 54 -4.59 -2.88 -1.81
CA ALA A 54 -5.70 -3.19 -0.90
C ALA A 54 -7.06 -3.26 -1.60
N ARG A 55 -7.25 -2.47 -2.67
CA ARG A 55 -8.46 -2.53 -3.50
C ARG A 55 -8.61 -3.89 -4.19
N ALA A 56 -7.55 -4.43 -4.78
CA ALA A 56 -7.60 -5.72 -5.46
C ALA A 56 -7.92 -6.85 -4.48
N ALA A 57 -7.31 -6.83 -3.29
CA ALA A 57 -7.63 -7.79 -2.23
C ALA A 57 -9.09 -7.70 -1.78
N LEU A 58 -9.61 -6.49 -1.56
CA LEU A 58 -11.00 -6.30 -1.11
C LEU A 58 -11.99 -6.85 -2.15
N TRP A 59 -11.80 -6.50 -3.42
CA TRP A 59 -12.70 -6.93 -4.49
C TRP A 59 -12.55 -8.43 -4.81
N GLY A 60 -11.35 -9.00 -4.69
CA GLY A 60 -11.15 -10.44 -4.76
C GLY A 60 -11.83 -11.19 -3.62
N TYR A 61 -11.78 -10.66 -2.40
CA TYR A 61 -12.49 -11.20 -1.23
C TYR A 61 -14.00 -11.16 -1.45
N LEU A 62 -14.56 -10.01 -1.82
CA LEU A 62 -16.01 -9.85 -2.01
C LEU A 62 -16.53 -10.75 -3.13
N ALA A 63 -15.86 -10.76 -4.28
CA ALA A 63 -16.30 -11.53 -5.43
C ALA A 63 -16.12 -13.03 -5.22
N GLY A 64 -14.98 -13.46 -4.65
CA GLY A 64 -14.75 -14.86 -4.30
C GLY A 64 -15.70 -15.36 -3.22
N GLY A 65 -15.96 -14.54 -2.20
CA GLY A 65 -16.95 -14.86 -1.15
C GLY A 65 -18.38 -14.95 -1.69
N ALA A 66 -18.76 -14.07 -2.62
CA ALA A 66 -20.07 -14.12 -3.27
C ALA A 66 -20.23 -15.41 -4.08
N VAL A 67 -19.21 -15.82 -4.85
CA VAL A 67 -19.25 -17.09 -5.59
C VAL A 67 -19.38 -18.27 -4.63
N LEU A 68 -18.59 -18.32 -3.56
CA LEU A 68 -18.69 -19.38 -2.56
C LEU A 68 -20.09 -19.45 -1.94
N LEU A 69 -20.68 -18.30 -1.59
CA LEU A 69 -22.04 -18.21 -1.04
C LEU A 69 -23.07 -18.76 -2.04
N LEU A 70 -22.99 -18.36 -3.31
CA LEU A 70 -23.89 -18.84 -4.35
C LEU A 70 -23.77 -20.35 -4.56
N THR A 71 -22.54 -20.88 -4.61
CA THR A 71 -22.32 -22.34 -4.73
C THR A 71 -22.83 -23.11 -3.53
N ALA A 72 -22.73 -22.55 -2.32
CA ALA A 72 -23.26 -23.17 -1.10
C ALA A 72 -24.81 -23.18 -1.10
N LEU A 73 -25.45 -22.15 -1.67
CA LEU A 73 -26.91 -22.08 -1.80
C LEU A 73 -27.47 -23.07 -2.84
N GLU A 74 -26.73 -23.34 -3.91
CA GLU A 74 -27.13 -24.31 -4.95
C GLU A 74 -26.98 -25.77 -4.53
N MET A 75 -26.07 -26.09 -3.60
CA MET A 75 -25.83 -27.46 -3.10
C MET A 75 -26.95 -28.04 -2.22
N ASN A 76 -28.06 -27.33 -2.03
CA ASN A 76 -29.06 -27.60 -0.98
C ASN A 76 -30.06 -28.76 -1.27
N GLU A 77 -29.86 -29.53 -2.34
CA GLU A 77 -30.61 -30.76 -2.59
C GLU A 77 -29.76 -32.00 -2.23
N GLY A 78 -29.48 -32.17 -0.93
CA GLY A 78 -29.06 -33.47 -0.36
C GLY A 78 -27.61 -33.64 0.07
N GLN A 79 -26.75 -32.61 0.01
CA GLN A 79 -25.40 -32.66 0.59
C GLN A 79 -25.34 -32.01 1.98
N VAL A 80 -24.91 -32.78 2.98
CA VAL A 80 -24.75 -32.29 4.36
C VAL A 80 -23.45 -31.49 4.45
N PHE A 81 -23.55 -30.21 4.79
CA PHE A 81 -22.40 -29.34 5.08
C PHE A 81 -21.58 -29.93 6.23
N GLY A 82 -20.33 -30.33 5.96
CA GLY A 82 -19.45 -30.90 6.97
C GLY A 82 -18.88 -29.83 7.90
N VAL A 83 -18.51 -30.23 9.13
CA VAL A 83 -17.82 -29.34 10.09
C VAL A 83 -16.52 -28.77 9.50
N ALA A 84 -15.82 -29.54 8.66
CA ALA A 84 -14.61 -29.10 7.97
C ALA A 84 -14.87 -27.92 7.00
N ASP A 85 -16.01 -27.92 6.30
CA ASP A 85 -16.37 -26.85 5.36
C ASP A 85 -16.75 -25.58 6.13
N LEU A 86 -17.43 -25.73 7.27
CA LEU A 86 -17.72 -24.61 8.17
C LEU A 86 -16.43 -23.95 8.70
N ILE A 87 -15.45 -24.74 9.16
CA ILE A 87 -14.16 -24.24 9.63
C ILE A 87 -13.42 -23.50 8.51
N ARG A 88 -13.38 -24.07 7.30
CA ARG A 88 -12.72 -23.47 6.15
C ARG A 88 -13.39 -22.15 5.76
N PHE A 89 -14.72 -22.13 5.65
CA PHE A 89 -15.48 -20.92 5.34
C PHE A 89 -15.26 -19.82 6.40
N SER A 90 -15.26 -20.20 7.68
CA SER A 90 -14.97 -19.29 8.80
C SER A 90 -13.56 -18.71 8.71
N ALA A 91 -12.56 -19.53 8.36
CA ALA A 91 -11.18 -19.07 8.19
C ALA A 91 -11.05 -18.06 7.04
N PHE A 92 -11.78 -18.24 5.94
CA PHE A 92 -11.83 -17.25 4.86
C PHE A 92 -12.55 -15.97 5.29
N LEU A 93 -13.73 -16.09 5.89
CA LEU A 93 -14.56 -14.96 6.28
C LEU A 93 -13.86 -14.05 7.31
N ILE A 94 -13.07 -14.63 8.21
CA ILE A 94 -12.33 -13.88 9.23
C ILE A 94 -10.93 -13.49 8.71
N GLY A 95 -10.23 -14.40 8.05
CA GLY A 95 -8.83 -14.22 7.66
C GLY A 95 -8.65 -13.21 6.51
N SER A 96 -9.53 -13.23 5.51
CA SER A 96 -9.40 -12.35 4.35
C SER A 96 -9.58 -10.86 4.68
N PRO A 97 -10.54 -10.44 5.53
CA PRO A 97 -10.60 -9.05 6.00
C PRO A 97 -9.33 -8.59 6.73
N ILE A 98 -8.70 -9.46 7.53
CA ILE A 98 -7.44 -9.15 8.22
C ILE A 98 -6.34 -8.87 7.18
N ILE A 99 -6.23 -9.71 6.15
CA ILE A 99 -5.26 -9.53 5.06
C ILE A 99 -5.50 -8.20 4.34
N VAL A 100 -6.75 -7.90 3.97
CA VAL A 100 -7.11 -6.62 3.33
C VAL A 100 -6.70 -5.43 4.20
N PHE A 101 -6.98 -5.51 5.51
CA PHE A 101 -6.61 -4.47 6.46
C PHE A 101 -5.08 -4.29 6.59
N LEU A 102 -4.32 -5.38 6.64
CA LEU A 102 -2.85 -5.33 6.71
C LEU A 102 -2.25 -4.70 5.46
N VAL A 103 -2.74 -5.06 4.28
CA VAL A 103 -2.30 -4.46 3.01
C VAL A 103 -2.63 -2.97 2.99
N TYR A 104 -3.86 -2.60 3.37
CA TYR A 104 -4.26 -1.18 3.45
C TYR A 104 -3.40 -0.37 4.42
N ARG A 105 -3.09 -0.94 5.59
CA ARG A 105 -2.22 -0.31 6.58
C ARG A 105 -0.80 -0.15 6.05
N ALA A 106 -0.27 -1.15 5.35
CA ALA A 106 1.05 -1.09 4.73
C ALA A 106 1.11 0.00 3.64
N GLU A 107 0.10 0.12 2.78
CA GLU A 107 -0.01 1.19 1.78
C GLU A 107 -0.02 2.57 2.42
N THR A 108 -0.85 2.74 3.45
CA THR A 108 -0.97 4.03 4.15
C THR A 108 0.36 4.41 4.82
N SER A 109 1.03 3.45 5.46
CA SER A 109 2.34 3.67 6.07
C SER A 109 3.41 4.04 5.04
N ARG A 110 3.39 3.44 3.85
CA ARG A 110 4.32 3.78 2.76
C ARG A 110 4.08 5.17 2.21
N ALA A 111 2.81 5.58 2.06
CA ALA A 111 2.46 6.93 1.61
C ALA A 111 2.98 7.99 2.60
N LEU A 112 2.73 7.80 3.90
CA LEU A 112 3.23 8.70 4.95
C LEU A 112 4.76 8.77 5.00
N ALA A 113 5.45 7.63 4.86
CA ALA A 113 6.91 7.61 4.79
C ALA A 113 7.44 8.36 3.56
N GLY A 114 6.76 8.24 2.41
CA GLY A 114 7.09 8.98 1.21
C GLY A 114 6.92 10.49 1.37
N GLU A 115 5.82 10.92 2.01
CA GLU A 115 5.58 12.34 2.34
C GLU A 115 6.63 12.89 3.30
N ALA A 116 6.97 12.14 4.34
CA ALA A 116 8.03 12.52 5.29
C ALA A 116 9.40 12.66 4.60
N LEU A 117 9.75 11.72 3.71
CA LEU A 117 10.99 11.78 2.94
C LEU A 117 11.02 13.02 2.02
N ALA A 118 9.91 13.30 1.33
CA ALA A 118 9.78 14.48 0.47
C ALA A 118 9.91 15.78 1.27
N ALA A 119 9.29 15.86 2.45
CA ALA A 119 9.41 17.00 3.35
C ALA A 119 10.85 17.19 3.83
N SER A 120 11.54 16.12 4.23
CA SER A 120 12.95 16.19 4.65
C SER A 120 13.86 16.70 3.53
N ARG A 121 13.68 16.23 2.30
CA ARG A 121 14.46 16.72 1.14
C ARG A 121 14.22 18.20 0.87
N ALA A 122 12.97 18.65 0.95
CA ALA A 122 12.64 20.06 0.78
C ALA A 122 13.26 20.95 1.87
N VAL A 123 13.42 20.45 3.09
CA VAL A 123 14.12 21.17 4.17
C VAL A 123 15.63 21.21 3.92
N GLU A 124 16.21 20.11 3.46
CA GLU A 124 17.64 20.03 3.13
C GLU A 124 18.02 21.03 2.02
N GLU A 125 17.24 21.09 0.94
CA GLU A 125 17.43 22.05 -0.16
C GLU A 125 17.35 23.52 0.32
N ARG A 126 16.43 23.80 1.25
CA ARG A 126 16.30 25.14 1.86
C ARG A 126 17.51 25.48 2.72
N LEU A 127 18.00 24.54 3.52
CA LEU A 127 19.18 24.73 4.37
C LEU A 127 20.44 24.96 3.53
N GLU A 128 20.61 24.25 2.42
CA GLU A 128 21.73 24.51 1.49
C GLU A 128 21.63 25.90 0.87
N THR A 129 20.43 26.32 0.48
CA THR A 129 20.20 27.66 -0.06
C THR A 129 20.51 28.76 0.98
N GLU A 130 20.10 28.56 2.23
CA GLU A 130 20.41 29.49 3.33
C GLU A 130 21.91 29.53 3.63
N ARG A 131 22.59 28.39 3.64
CA ARG A 131 24.05 28.33 3.80
C ARG A 131 24.77 29.12 2.70
N MET A 132 24.41 28.91 1.44
CA MET A 132 25.00 29.67 0.33
C MET A 132 24.78 31.18 0.47
N ARG A 133 23.59 31.60 0.94
CA ARG A 133 23.31 33.03 1.19
C ARG A 133 24.11 33.60 2.35
N LEU A 134 24.24 32.85 3.44
CA LEU A 134 25.04 33.26 4.61
C LEU A 134 26.53 33.36 4.25
N GLU A 135 27.04 32.42 3.46
CA GLU A 135 28.42 32.48 2.95
C GLU A 135 28.64 33.68 2.03
N ALA A 136 27.69 33.98 1.14
CA ALA A 136 27.77 35.15 0.27
C ALA A 136 27.75 36.46 1.09
N ALA A 137 26.83 36.59 2.04
CA ALA A 137 26.76 37.75 2.93
C ALA A 137 28.04 37.93 3.76
N ARG A 138 28.61 36.83 4.26
CA ARG A 138 29.88 36.87 5.00
C ARG A 138 31.03 37.40 4.15
N ARG A 139 31.15 36.91 2.90
CA ARG A 139 32.18 37.41 1.96
C ARG A 139 32.00 38.90 1.67
N GLU A 140 30.76 39.34 1.48
CA GLU A 140 30.46 40.77 1.27
C GLU A 140 30.87 41.64 2.46
N VAL A 141 30.64 41.18 3.70
CA VAL A 141 31.09 41.88 4.91
C VAL A 141 32.62 41.90 4.99
N ASP A 142 33.29 40.77 4.74
CA ASP A 142 34.76 40.68 4.77
C ASP A 142 35.39 41.61 3.71
N ASP A 143 34.84 41.64 2.50
CA ASP A 143 35.28 42.53 1.41
C ASP A 143 35.09 44.01 1.77
N ALA A 144 33.96 44.36 2.39
CA ALA A 144 33.67 45.72 2.84
C ALA A 144 34.63 46.17 3.95
N LEU A 145 34.98 45.28 4.88
CA LEU A 145 35.97 45.55 5.93
C LEU A 145 37.36 45.82 5.33
N VAL A 146 37.81 44.98 4.40
CA VAL A 146 39.11 45.17 3.72
C VAL A 146 39.13 46.49 2.93
N ALA A 147 38.04 46.85 2.28
CA ALA A 147 37.94 48.13 1.57
C ALA A 147 38.03 49.33 2.52
N ALA A 148 37.34 49.28 3.66
CA ALA A 148 37.38 50.32 4.68
C ALA A 148 38.77 50.47 5.32
N GLU A 149 39.46 49.36 5.60
CA GLU A 149 40.84 49.37 6.11
C GLU A 149 41.82 50.01 5.11
N ARG A 150 41.68 49.71 3.82
CA ARG A 150 42.50 50.34 2.77
C ARG A 150 42.27 51.84 2.66
N GLU A 151 41.01 52.27 2.73
CA GLU A 151 40.70 53.69 2.67
C GLU A 151 41.23 54.44 3.89
N ARG A 152 41.15 53.81 5.07
CA ARG A 152 41.76 54.37 6.29
C ARG A 152 43.28 54.49 6.16
N ALA A 153 43.97 53.46 5.67
CA ALA A 153 45.42 53.52 5.44
C ALA A 153 45.79 54.65 4.47
N ARG A 154 45.00 54.84 3.40
CA ARG A 154 45.20 55.94 2.45
C ARG A 154 45.01 57.32 3.10
N LEU A 155 44.02 57.47 4.00
CA LEU A 155 43.82 58.73 4.73
C LEU A 155 44.95 59.00 5.74
N GLU A 156 45.52 57.97 6.36
CA GLU A 156 46.68 58.09 7.25
C GLU A 156 47.96 58.46 6.49
N GLU A 157 48.11 58.13 5.21
CA GLU A 157 49.25 58.54 4.38
C GLU A 157 49.18 60.00 3.90
N VAL A 158 47.98 60.61 3.88
CA VAL A 158 47.75 61.98 3.39
C VAL A 158 47.77 63.01 4.54
N ALA A 159 47.62 62.56 5.79
CA ALA A 159 47.63 63.38 7.00
C ALA A 159 49.05 63.59 7.56
#